data_AF-A0A6J2RS27-F1
#
_entry.id   AF-A0A6J2RS27-F1
#
_cell.length_a   1.000
_cell.length_b   1.000
_cell.length_c   1.000
_cell.angle_alpha   90.00
_cell.angle_beta   90.00
_cell.angle_gamma   90.00
#
_symmetry.space_group_name_H-M   'P 1'
#
loop_
_entity.id
_entity.type
_entity.pdbx_description
1 polymer ?
#
loop_
_entity_poly.entity_id
_entity_poly.type
_entity_poly.pdbx_seq_one_letter_code
_entity_poly.pdbx_strand_id
1 'polypeptide(L)'
;MASGSTSSEEERSLRECEQYVQKHNIQQLLKDCIVQLCTSRPDRPMAFLREYFERLEKEETKQIQNQQKASSSRSDSRDEEVSPPMNPVVKGRRRRGAFSAEVYTEEDAASYVRKVIPKDYKTMAALAKAIEKNVLFSHLDDNERSDIFDAMFPVTYIAGETVILQGDEGDNFYVIDQGEMDVYVNNEWVTSIGEGGSFGELALIYGTPRAATVRAKTIVKLWGIDRDSYRRILMGSTLRKRKMYEEFLRKVSILESLDKWERLTVADALEPVQFEDGQKIVVQGEPGDEFFIILEVHFITNWVSHAF
;
A
#
# COMPACT_ATOMS: atom_id res chain seq x y z
N MET A 1 -78.63 -1.32 9.50
CA MET A 1 -77.74 -2.50 9.47
C MET A 1 -76.98 -2.48 8.16
N ALA A 2 -75.78 -1.90 8.12
CA ALA A 2 -74.95 -1.80 6.91
C ALA A 2 -73.47 -1.63 7.30
N SER A 3 -72.97 -2.47 8.21
CA SER A 3 -71.58 -2.44 8.70
C SER A 3 -70.87 -3.80 8.54
N GLY A 4 -71.34 -4.65 7.62
CA GLY A 4 -70.91 -6.05 7.50
C GLY A 4 -70.13 -6.42 6.23
N SER A 5 -69.97 -5.52 5.26
CA SER A 5 -69.36 -5.86 3.95
C SER A 5 -67.88 -5.49 3.83
N THR A 6 -67.37 -4.50 4.57
CA THR A 6 -65.97 -4.07 4.49
C THR A 6 -65.02 -5.01 5.23
N SER A 7 -65.45 -5.59 6.35
CA SER A 7 -64.65 -6.52 7.16
C SER A 7 -64.30 -7.83 6.44
N SER A 8 -65.16 -8.31 5.54
CA SER A 8 -64.94 -9.59 4.83
C SER A 8 -63.93 -9.47 3.68
N GLU A 9 -63.81 -8.29 3.08
CA GLU A 9 -62.84 -8.05 2.01
C GLU A 9 -61.44 -7.86 2.59
N GLU A 10 -61.30 -7.15 3.70
CA GLU A 10 -60.03 -6.98 4.43
C GLU A 10 -59.47 -8.30 4.97
N GLU A 11 -60.31 -9.16 5.55
CA GLU A 11 -59.89 -10.49 6.01
C GLU A 11 -59.42 -11.39 4.86
N ARG A 12 -60.02 -11.25 3.69
CA ARG A 12 -59.62 -11.99 2.49
C ARG A 12 -58.27 -11.51 1.97
N SER A 13 -58.07 -10.19 1.89
CA SER A 13 -56.78 -9.60 1.49
C SER A 13 -55.65 -9.99 2.44
N LEU A 14 -55.90 -10.02 3.75
CA LEU A 14 -54.90 -10.45 4.73
C LEU A 14 -54.50 -11.91 4.54
N ARG A 15 -55.46 -12.81 4.29
CA ARG A 15 -55.17 -14.23 4.01
C ARG A 15 -54.39 -14.42 2.71
N GLU A 16 -54.68 -13.62 1.68
CA GLU A 16 -53.93 -13.66 0.42
C GLU A 16 -52.48 -13.17 0.61
N CYS A 17 -52.27 -12.14 1.43
CA CYS A 17 -50.92 -11.70 1.81
C CYS A 17 -50.15 -12.76 2.61
N GLU A 18 -50.78 -13.39 3.61
CA GLU A 18 -50.15 -14.46 4.39
C GLU A 18 -49.78 -15.66 3.52
N GLN A 19 -50.64 -16.04 2.57
CA GLN A 19 -50.34 -17.09 1.61
C GLN A 19 -49.19 -16.71 0.68
N TYR A 20 -49.10 -15.46 0.23
CA TYR A 20 -47.98 -15.00 -0.59
C TYR A 20 -46.65 -15.05 0.18
N VAL A 21 -46.65 -14.57 1.42
CA VAL A 21 -45.48 -14.60 2.31
C VAL A 21 -44.99 -16.02 2.56
N GLN A 22 -45.92 -16.96 2.81
CA GLN A 22 -45.60 -18.37 2.99
C GLN A 22 -45.11 -19.02 1.70
N LYS A 23 -45.81 -18.80 0.58
CA LYS A 23 -45.47 -19.38 -0.73
C LYS A 23 -44.06 -19.01 -1.19
N HIS A 24 -43.67 -17.76 -0.96
CA HIS A 24 -42.35 -17.25 -1.36
C HIS A 24 -41.31 -17.27 -0.24
N ASN A 25 -41.61 -17.90 0.90
CA ASN A 25 -40.72 -18.00 2.07
C ASN A 25 -40.09 -16.65 2.48
N ILE A 26 -40.83 -15.55 2.34
CA ILE A 26 -40.32 -14.17 2.47
C ILE A 26 -39.76 -13.93 3.88
N GLN A 27 -40.39 -14.52 4.91
CA GLN A 27 -39.92 -14.43 6.30
C GLN A 27 -38.52 -15.02 6.49
N GLN A 28 -38.23 -16.15 5.85
CA GLN A 28 -36.93 -16.80 5.97
C GLN A 28 -35.87 -16.00 5.21
N LEU A 29 -36.19 -15.56 3.99
CA LEU A 29 -35.32 -14.72 3.17
C LEU A 29 -34.87 -13.46 3.91
N LEU A 30 -35.80 -12.73 4.54
CA LEU A 30 -35.47 -11.51 5.29
C LEU A 30 -34.66 -11.80 6.56
N LYS A 31 -34.93 -12.91 7.26
CA LYS A 31 -34.12 -13.32 8.41
C LYS A 31 -32.67 -13.60 8.00
N ASP A 32 -32.48 -14.34 6.91
CA ASP A 32 -31.14 -14.66 6.42
C ASP A 32 -30.37 -13.41 5.97
N CYS A 33 -31.05 -12.44 5.36
CA CYS A 33 -30.46 -11.14 5.05
C CYS A 33 -29.94 -10.42 6.30
N ILE A 34 -30.73 -10.40 7.38
CA ILE A 34 -30.35 -9.76 8.64
C ILE A 34 -29.15 -10.49 9.25
N VAL A 35 -29.17 -11.82 9.28
CA VAL A 35 -28.05 -12.63 9.78
C VAL A 35 -26.76 -12.32 9.01
N GLN A 36 -26.84 -12.21 7.68
CA GLN A 36 -25.67 -11.92 6.85
C GLN A 36 -25.13 -10.51 7.07
N LEU A 37 -25.99 -9.50 7.27
CA LEU A 37 -25.56 -8.16 7.64
C LEU A 37 -24.87 -8.12 9.00
N CYS A 38 -25.45 -8.78 10.00
CA CYS A 38 -24.87 -8.82 11.35
C CYS A 38 -23.55 -9.59 11.42
N THR A 39 -23.37 -10.59 10.56
CA THR A 39 -22.16 -11.41 10.50
C THR A 39 -21.02 -10.71 9.76
N SER A 40 -21.31 -10.14 8.59
CA SER A 40 -20.28 -9.54 7.71
C SER A 40 -19.93 -8.09 8.04
N ARG A 41 -20.81 -7.38 8.77
CA ARG A 41 -20.65 -5.97 9.18
C ARG A 41 -20.06 -5.06 8.09
N PRO A 42 -20.68 -4.98 6.90
CA PRO A 42 -20.12 -4.22 5.78
C PRO A 42 -20.31 -2.72 5.99
N ASP A 43 -19.31 -1.92 5.57
CA ASP A 43 -19.38 -0.44 5.64
C ASP A 43 -20.52 0.15 4.78
N ARG A 44 -20.99 -0.60 3.76
CA ARG A 44 -22.06 -0.20 2.84
C ARG A 44 -23.18 -1.25 2.78
N PRO A 45 -24.11 -1.28 3.76
CA PRO A 45 -25.11 -2.34 3.91
C PRO A 45 -26.06 -2.48 2.71
N MET A 46 -26.47 -1.37 2.08
CA MET A 46 -27.36 -1.40 0.92
C MET A 46 -26.70 -2.00 -0.33
N ALA A 47 -25.40 -1.74 -0.54
CA ALA A 47 -24.66 -2.31 -1.66
C ALA A 47 -24.47 -3.83 -1.47
N PHE A 48 -24.18 -4.25 -0.24
CA PHE A 48 -24.07 -5.65 0.14
C PHE A 48 -25.37 -6.42 -0.07
N LEU A 49 -26.52 -5.86 0.37
CA LEU A 49 -27.82 -6.52 0.18
C LEU A 49 -28.17 -6.70 -1.30
N ARG A 50 -27.90 -5.70 -2.15
CA ARG A 50 -28.12 -5.83 -3.60
C ARG A 50 -27.32 -6.99 -4.18
N GLU A 51 -26.04 -7.11 -3.84
CA GLU A 51 -25.19 -8.20 -4.31
C GLU A 51 -25.61 -9.56 -3.74
N TYR A 52 -26.07 -9.58 -2.48
CA TYR A 52 -26.61 -10.76 -1.82
C TYR A 52 -27.84 -11.30 -2.54
N PHE A 53 -28.83 -10.44 -2.83
CA PHE A 53 -30.03 -10.85 -3.56
C PHE A 53 -29.73 -11.26 -5.02
N GLU A 54 -28.87 -10.53 -5.73
CA GLU A 54 -28.44 -10.92 -7.08
C GLU A 54 -27.79 -12.31 -7.13
N ARG A 55 -27.07 -12.69 -6.06
CA ARG A 55 -26.47 -14.03 -5.95
C ARG A 55 -27.51 -15.11 -5.70
N LEU A 56 -28.49 -14.84 -4.83
CA LEU A 56 -29.61 -15.76 -4.59
C LEU A 56 -30.43 -15.99 -5.87
N GLU A 57 -30.76 -14.94 -6.62
CA GLU A 57 -31.47 -15.06 -7.90
C GLU A 57 -30.70 -15.91 -8.92
N LYS A 58 -29.37 -15.75 -8.99
CA LYS A 58 -28.52 -16.57 -9.87
C LYS A 58 -28.49 -18.03 -9.46
N GLU A 59 -28.51 -18.33 -8.17
CA GLU A 59 -28.59 -19.70 -7.65
C GLU A 59 -29.94 -20.35 -7.96
N GLU A 60 -31.04 -19.61 -7.77
CA GLU A 60 -32.40 -20.06 -8.12
C GLU A 60 -32.52 -20.35 -9.62
N THR A 61 -32.02 -19.44 -10.47
CA THR A 61 -32.03 -19.61 -11.93
C THR A 61 -31.24 -20.85 -12.38
N LYS A 62 -30.08 -21.12 -11.74
CA LYS A 62 -29.28 -22.32 -12.01
C LYS A 62 -29.99 -23.60 -11.59
N GLN A 63 -30.71 -23.59 -10.46
CA GLN A 63 -31.47 -24.74 -10.00
C GLN A 63 -32.62 -25.07 -10.97
N ILE A 64 -33.32 -24.05 -11.47
CA ILE A 64 -34.38 -24.21 -12.48
C ILE A 64 -33.82 -24.76 -13.79
N GLN A 65 -32.69 -24.24 -14.28
CA GLN A 65 -32.04 -24.75 -15.50
C GLN A 65 -31.56 -26.21 -15.36
N ASN A 66 -31.05 -26.59 -14.20
CA ASN A 66 -30.64 -27.97 -13.94
C ASN A 66 -31.83 -28.93 -13.87
N GLN A 67 -32.99 -28.49 -13.35
CA GLN A 67 -34.22 -29.28 -13.37
C GLN A 67 -34.78 -29.44 -14.80
N GLN A 68 -34.70 -28.41 -15.65
CA GLN A 68 -35.13 -28.50 -17.05
C GLN A 68 -34.23 -29.42 -17.89
N LYS A 69 -32.90 -29.38 -17.67
CA LYS A 69 -31.95 -30.29 -18.35
C LYS A 69 -32.14 -31.76 -17.97
N ALA A 70 -32.61 -32.06 -16.76
CA ALA A 70 -32.93 -33.42 -16.35
C ALA A 70 -34.20 -33.98 -17.04
N SER A 71 -35.09 -33.10 -17.55
CA SER A 71 -36.32 -33.48 -18.23
C SER A 71 -36.26 -33.54 -19.77
N SER A 72 -35.20 -33.03 -20.40
CA SER A 72 -35.12 -32.88 -21.88
C SER A 72 -34.25 -33.91 -22.60
N SER A 73 -34.06 -35.12 -22.05
CA SER A 73 -33.49 -36.24 -22.80
C SER A 73 -34.58 -36.94 -23.62
N ARG A 74 -35.10 -36.29 -24.68
CA ARG A 74 -35.81 -36.89 -25.85
C ARG A 74 -36.53 -35.80 -26.66
N SER A 75 -35.84 -35.20 -27.64
CA SER A 75 -36.31 -35.01 -29.03
C SER A 75 -35.37 -34.06 -29.76
N ASP A 76 -34.91 -34.50 -30.93
CA ASP A 76 -34.04 -33.78 -31.85
C ASP A 76 -34.91 -33.05 -32.88
N SER A 77 -34.88 -31.71 -32.89
CA SER A 77 -35.30 -30.90 -34.04
C SER A 77 -34.84 -29.45 -33.89
N ARG A 78 -34.24 -28.96 -34.97
CA ARG A 78 -33.72 -27.61 -35.28
C ARG A 78 -34.69 -26.47 -34.91
N ASP A 79 -34.18 -25.34 -34.43
CA ASP A 79 -34.32 -24.02 -35.08
C ASP A 79 -33.80 -22.83 -34.24
N GLU A 80 -33.24 -21.85 -34.97
CA GLU A 80 -32.96 -20.43 -34.70
C GLU A 80 -32.07 -19.98 -33.51
N GLU A 81 -30.83 -19.57 -33.84
CA GLU A 81 -29.97 -18.73 -32.98
C GLU A 81 -30.51 -17.29 -32.92
N VAL A 82 -31.38 -17.03 -31.93
CA VAL A 82 -31.60 -15.66 -31.44
C VAL A 82 -30.43 -15.30 -30.51
N SER A 83 -29.59 -14.35 -30.93
CA SER A 83 -28.52 -13.81 -30.09
C SER A 83 -29.11 -13.16 -28.83
N PRO A 84 -28.71 -13.59 -27.60
CA PRO A 84 -29.23 -12.99 -26.38
C PRO A 84 -28.72 -11.54 -26.21
N PRO A 85 -29.51 -10.64 -25.59
CA PRO A 85 -29.08 -9.27 -25.34
C PRO A 85 -27.84 -9.25 -24.42
N MET A 86 -26.91 -8.34 -24.72
CA MET A 86 -25.70 -8.11 -23.93
C MET A 86 -26.06 -7.80 -22.47
N ASN A 87 -25.82 -8.76 -21.58
CA ASN A 87 -25.89 -8.52 -20.15
C ASN A 87 -24.88 -7.42 -19.75
N PRO A 88 -25.25 -6.47 -18.88
CA PRO A 88 -24.30 -5.49 -18.37
C PRO A 88 -23.16 -6.23 -17.66
N VAL A 89 -21.92 -5.82 -17.98
CA VAL A 89 -20.70 -6.41 -17.42
C VAL A 89 -20.74 -6.30 -15.90
N VAL A 90 -21.11 -7.40 -15.23
CA VAL A 90 -20.94 -7.57 -13.79
C VAL A 90 -19.45 -7.34 -13.53
N LYS A 91 -19.09 -6.27 -12.80
CA LYS A 91 -17.71 -6.03 -12.37
C LYS A 91 -17.35 -7.06 -11.30
N GLY A 92 -17.23 -8.33 -11.70
CA GLY A 92 -16.62 -9.38 -10.89
C GLY A 92 -15.22 -8.94 -10.47
N ARG A 93 -14.76 -9.45 -9.31
CA ARG A 93 -13.42 -9.20 -8.77
C ARG A 93 -12.39 -9.38 -9.90
N ARG A 94 -11.79 -8.27 -10.34
CA ARG A 94 -10.85 -8.28 -11.48
C ARG A 94 -9.63 -9.14 -11.13
N ARG A 95 -9.07 -9.82 -12.13
CA ARG A 95 -7.81 -10.57 -11.96
C ARG A 95 -6.73 -9.58 -11.50
N ARG A 96 -5.98 -9.94 -10.47
CA ARG A 96 -4.83 -9.13 -9.99
C ARG A 96 -3.65 -9.39 -10.91
N GLY A 97 -3.12 -8.34 -11.53
CA GLY A 97 -1.85 -8.40 -12.25
C GLY A 97 -0.68 -8.51 -11.28
N ALA A 98 0.45 -9.03 -11.76
CA ALA A 98 1.71 -9.00 -11.04
C ALA A 98 2.54 -7.78 -11.48
N PHE A 99 3.33 -7.23 -10.57
CA PHE A 99 4.29 -6.17 -10.83
C PHE A 99 5.68 -6.66 -10.43
N SER A 100 6.70 -6.34 -11.23
CA SER A 100 8.10 -6.57 -10.91
C SER A 100 8.88 -5.32 -11.26
N ALA A 101 9.85 -4.98 -10.44
CA ALA A 101 10.85 -3.98 -10.77
C ALA A 101 12.01 -4.63 -11.53
N GLU A 102 12.97 -3.80 -11.94
CA GLU A 102 14.24 -4.24 -12.51
C GLU A 102 15.02 -5.08 -11.49
N VAL A 103 15.77 -6.04 -12.01
CA VAL A 103 16.70 -6.86 -11.22
C VAL A 103 18.00 -6.07 -11.06
N TYR A 104 18.45 -5.92 -9.83
CA TYR A 104 19.70 -5.26 -9.48
C TYR A 104 20.65 -6.30 -8.89
N THR A 105 21.90 -6.35 -9.35
CA THR A 105 22.92 -7.28 -8.84
C THR A 105 23.81 -6.63 -7.79
N GLU A 106 24.58 -7.40 -7.02
CA GLU A 106 25.52 -6.83 -6.04
C GLU A 106 26.54 -5.87 -6.70
N GLU A 107 26.94 -6.16 -7.94
CA GLU A 107 27.81 -5.29 -8.74
C GLU A 107 27.15 -3.96 -9.10
N ASP A 108 25.83 -3.94 -9.34
CA ASP A 108 25.07 -2.71 -9.60
C ASP A 108 25.07 -1.77 -8.40
N ALA A 109 24.96 -2.29 -7.19
CA ALA A 109 25.09 -1.48 -5.97
C ALA A 109 26.54 -1.03 -5.76
N ALA A 110 27.52 -1.91 -5.97
CA ALA A 110 28.92 -1.59 -5.73
C ALA A 110 29.49 -0.56 -6.70
N SER A 111 29.02 -0.57 -7.95
CA SER A 111 29.41 0.38 -8.99
C SER A 111 28.66 1.72 -8.93
N TYR A 112 27.64 1.84 -8.06
CA TYR A 112 26.90 3.08 -7.91
C TYR A 112 27.79 4.20 -7.35
N VAL A 113 27.91 5.27 -8.13
CA VAL A 113 28.60 6.49 -7.69
C VAL A 113 27.60 7.38 -6.99
N ARG A 114 27.78 7.54 -5.68
CA ARG A 114 26.97 8.42 -4.82
C ARG A 114 26.95 9.84 -5.39
N LYS A 115 25.77 10.27 -5.84
CA LYS A 115 25.53 11.65 -6.28
C LYS A 115 25.38 12.53 -5.04
N VAL A 116 26.10 13.65 -4.99
CA VAL A 116 26.02 14.61 -3.89
C VAL A 116 25.66 15.97 -4.45
N ILE A 117 24.42 16.37 -4.24
CA ILE A 117 23.89 17.65 -4.67
C ILE A 117 23.80 18.57 -3.45
N PRO A 118 24.53 19.70 -3.44
CA PRO A 118 24.62 20.55 -2.25
C PRO A 118 23.26 21.14 -1.90
N LYS A 119 22.93 21.06 -0.60
CA LYS A 119 21.70 21.57 0.01
C LYS A 119 22.06 22.29 1.29
N ASP A 120 21.35 23.36 1.60
CA ASP A 120 21.51 24.04 2.88
C ASP A 120 20.81 23.25 4.00
N TYR A 121 21.17 23.55 5.25
CA TYR A 121 20.60 22.88 6.41
C TYR A 121 19.07 23.04 6.48
N LYS A 122 18.55 24.20 6.04
CA LYS A 122 17.11 24.47 6.03
C LYS A 122 16.37 23.56 5.07
N THR A 123 16.85 23.38 3.84
CA THR A 123 16.26 22.44 2.88
C THR A 123 16.38 21.01 3.37
N MET A 124 17.53 20.60 3.93
CA MET A 124 17.71 19.25 4.48
C MET A 124 16.71 18.93 5.59
N ALA A 125 16.50 19.86 6.52
CA ALA A 125 15.51 19.71 7.59
C ALA A 125 14.07 19.68 7.06
N ALA A 126 13.75 20.48 6.03
CA ALA A 126 12.44 20.47 5.39
C ALA A 126 12.17 19.14 4.67
N LEU A 127 13.15 18.60 3.95
CA LEU A 127 13.07 17.29 3.29
C LEU A 127 12.85 16.17 4.32
N ALA A 128 13.63 16.15 5.41
CA ALA A 128 13.47 15.20 6.50
C ALA A 128 12.06 15.19 7.07
N LYS A 129 11.50 16.38 7.33
CA LYS A 129 10.13 16.51 7.84
C LYS A 129 9.07 16.08 6.82
N ALA A 130 9.29 16.34 5.53
CA ALA A 130 8.33 16.01 4.47
C ALA A 130 8.16 14.50 4.29
N ILE A 131 9.24 13.71 4.48
CA ILE A 131 9.22 12.27 4.24
C ILE A 131 9.10 11.42 5.51
N GLU A 132 9.10 12.02 6.70
CA GLU A 132 9.05 11.33 8.00
C GLU A 132 7.91 10.31 8.11
N LYS A 133 6.73 10.65 7.57
CA LYS A 133 5.53 9.79 7.60
C LYS A 133 5.38 8.89 6.37
N ASN A 134 6.31 8.96 5.43
CA ASN A 134 6.25 8.17 4.20
C ASN A 134 6.81 6.77 4.47
N VAL A 135 6.02 5.74 4.16
CA VAL A 135 6.34 4.32 4.42
C VAL A 135 7.66 3.88 3.78
N LEU A 136 8.06 4.50 2.68
CA LEU A 136 9.32 4.17 2.02
C LEU A 136 10.54 4.73 2.75
N PHE A 137 10.35 5.75 3.59
CA PHE A 137 11.44 6.46 4.25
C PHE A 137 11.44 6.31 5.78
N SER A 138 10.33 5.86 6.37
CA SER A 138 10.15 5.73 7.82
C SER A 138 11.05 4.66 8.48
N HIS A 139 11.57 3.71 7.70
CA HIS A 139 12.40 2.61 8.21
C HIS A 139 13.88 2.75 7.84
N LEU A 140 14.27 3.89 7.28
CA LEU A 140 15.65 4.15 6.87
C LEU A 140 16.46 4.70 8.04
N ASP A 141 17.69 4.22 8.19
CA ASP A 141 18.59 4.80 9.17
C ASP A 141 19.09 6.21 8.75
N ASP A 142 19.83 6.87 9.63
CA ASP A 142 20.31 8.24 9.36
C ASP A 142 21.28 8.30 8.16
N ASN A 143 22.09 7.26 7.96
CA ASN A 143 23.05 7.16 6.86
C ASN A 143 22.33 7.00 5.51
N GLU A 144 21.34 6.11 5.44
CA GLU A 144 20.49 5.88 4.27
C GLU A 144 19.69 7.12 3.92
N ARG A 145 19.10 7.78 4.92
CA ARG A 145 18.39 9.06 4.72
C ARG A 145 19.33 10.12 4.18
N SER A 146 20.52 10.26 4.76
CA SER A 146 21.52 11.23 4.29
C SER A 146 21.97 10.94 2.86
N ASP A 147 22.24 9.69 2.51
CA ASP A 147 22.66 9.29 1.17
C ASP A 147 21.57 9.58 0.12
N ILE A 148 20.30 9.32 0.46
CA ILE A 148 19.18 9.63 -0.42
C ILE A 148 19.01 11.14 -0.58
N PHE A 149 19.06 11.91 0.51
CA PHE A 149 18.95 13.36 0.42
C PHE A 149 20.06 13.96 -0.42
N ASP A 150 21.29 13.48 -0.30
CA ASP A 150 22.41 13.93 -1.13
C ASP A 150 22.15 13.66 -2.62
N ALA A 151 21.55 12.53 -2.97
CA ALA A 151 21.21 12.17 -4.34
C ALA A 151 20.00 12.93 -4.92
N MET A 152 19.16 13.56 -4.09
CA MET A 152 17.99 14.31 -4.57
C MET A 152 18.41 15.52 -5.42
N PHE A 153 17.79 15.68 -6.58
CA PHE A 153 18.07 16.75 -7.55
C PHE A 153 16.96 17.81 -7.59
N PRO A 154 17.29 19.10 -7.77
CA PRO A 154 16.30 20.16 -7.82
C PRO A 154 15.62 20.17 -9.20
N VAL A 155 14.31 20.42 -9.22
CA VAL A 155 13.54 20.66 -10.44
C VAL A 155 12.62 21.85 -10.22
N THR A 156 12.46 22.71 -11.22
CA THR A 156 11.59 23.90 -11.12
C THR A 156 10.61 23.89 -12.29
N TYR A 157 9.36 24.23 -12.00
CA TYR A 157 8.29 24.36 -13.01
C TYR A 157 7.55 25.68 -12.81
N ILE A 158 7.08 26.25 -13.92
CA ILE A 158 6.20 27.44 -13.88
C ILE A 158 4.74 27.03 -13.72
N ALA A 159 3.90 27.98 -13.30
CA ALA A 159 2.47 27.75 -13.15
C ALA A 159 1.84 27.24 -14.47
N GLY A 160 1.04 26.17 -14.37
CA GLY A 160 0.39 25.50 -15.49
C GLY A 160 1.16 24.32 -16.07
N GLU A 161 2.45 24.15 -15.76
CA GLU A 161 3.24 23.02 -16.27
C GLU A 161 2.90 21.69 -15.61
N THR A 162 2.83 20.64 -16.42
CA THR A 162 2.58 19.28 -15.94
C THR A 162 3.90 18.62 -15.56
N VAL A 163 4.02 18.18 -14.30
CA VAL A 163 5.22 17.50 -13.78
C VAL A 163 5.11 15.99 -13.97
N ILE A 164 3.91 15.45 -13.80
CA ILE A 164 3.58 14.04 -14.00
C ILE A 164 2.30 13.97 -14.81
N LEU A 165 2.27 13.11 -15.82
CA LEU A 165 1.06 12.82 -16.59
C LEU A 165 0.53 11.43 -16.20
N GLN A 166 -0.78 11.33 -15.99
CA GLN A 166 -1.44 10.05 -15.69
C GLN A 166 -1.26 9.06 -16.86
N GLY A 167 -0.92 7.82 -16.52
CA GLY A 167 -0.67 6.75 -17.49
C GLY A 167 0.78 6.63 -17.96
N ASP A 168 1.59 7.67 -17.79
CA ASP A 168 3.01 7.62 -18.12
C ASP A 168 3.77 6.70 -17.15
N GLU A 169 4.88 6.15 -17.62
CA GLU A 169 5.79 5.41 -16.77
C GLU A 169 6.46 6.38 -15.77
N GLY A 170 6.41 6.01 -14.49
CA GLY A 170 6.91 6.84 -13.42
C GLY A 170 8.21 6.32 -12.86
N ASP A 171 9.26 7.14 -12.89
CA ASP A 171 10.58 6.75 -12.34
C ASP A 171 11.05 7.61 -11.18
N ASN A 172 10.38 8.73 -10.92
CA ASN A 172 10.81 9.70 -9.91
C ASN A 172 9.78 9.89 -8.79
N PHE A 173 10.27 10.15 -7.60
CA PHE A 173 9.51 10.67 -6.47
C PHE A 173 9.89 12.14 -6.24
N TYR A 174 8.91 12.98 -5.91
CA TYR A 174 9.13 14.42 -5.73
C TYR A 174 8.61 14.92 -4.38
N VAL A 175 9.35 15.85 -3.79
CA VAL A 175 8.97 16.64 -2.60
C VAL A 175 8.89 18.11 -2.99
N ILE A 176 7.85 18.80 -2.52
CA ILE A 176 7.62 20.22 -2.80
C ILE A 176 8.41 21.07 -1.80
N ASP A 177 9.44 21.76 -2.29
CA ASP A 177 10.25 22.72 -1.52
C ASP A 177 9.54 24.08 -1.42
N GLN A 178 8.93 24.51 -2.52
CA GLN A 178 8.22 25.79 -2.62
C GLN A 178 7.05 25.68 -3.60
N GLY A 179 5.93 26.36 -3.29
CA GLY A 179 4.77 26.48 -4.17
C GLY A 179 3.68 25.43 -3.94
N GLU A 180 2.72 25.37 -4.87
CA GLU A 180 1.53 24.52 -4.76
C GLU A 180 1.27 23.78 -6.09
N MET A 181 0.77 22.56 -5.98
CA MET A 181 0.53 21.64 -7.08
C MET A 181 -0.92 21.14 -7.05
N ASP A 182 -1.57 21.01 -8.20
CA ASP A 182 -2.89 20.39 -8.34
C ASP A 182 -2.77 18.96 -8.87
N VAL A 183 -3.58 18.07 -8.31
CA VAL A 183 -3.66 16.65 -8.68
C VAL A 183 -4.97 16.36 -9.39
N TYR A 184 -4.88 15.73 -10.55
CA TYR A 184 -6.00 15.37 -11.39
C TYR A 184 -6.03 13.86 -11.63
N VAL A 185 -7.21 13.25 -11.55
CA VAL A 185 -7.44 11.83 -11.87
C VAL A 185 -8.53 11.75 -12.91
N ASN A 186 -8.24 11.09 -14.04
CA ASN A 186 -9.13 11.03 -15.20
C ASN A 186 -9.60 12.43 -15.65
N ASN A 187 -8.67 13.39 -15.64
CA ASN A 187 -8.88 14.81 -15.96
C ASN A 187 -9.81 15.57 -14.99
N GLU A 188 -10.25 14.96 -13.89
CA GLU A 188 -10.99 15.64 -12.83
C GLU A 188 -10.04 16.07 -11.71
N TRP A 189 -10.17 17.31 -11.23
CA TRP A 189 -9.39 17.79 -10.10
C TRP A 189 -9.80 17.05 -8.83
N VAL A 190 -8.81 16.58 -8.07
CA VAL A 190 -9.03 15.79 -6.84
C VAL A 190 -8.60 16.55 -5.59
N THR A 191 -7.40 17.13 -5.62
CA THR A 191 -6.82 17.83 -4.46
C THR A 191 -5.66 18.73 -4.89
N SER A 192 -5.18 19.57 -3.96
CA SER A 192 -3.94 20.34 -4.09
C SER A 192 -2.94 19.90 -3.01
N ILE A 193 -1.65 19.97 -3.33
CA ILE A 193 -0.53 19.66 -2.44
C ILE A 193 0.36 20.90 -2.33
N GLY A 194 0.60 21.36 -1.10
CA GLY A 194 1.44 22.51 -0.80
C GLY A 194 2.87 22.13 -0.39
N GLU A 195 3.61 23.14 0.09
CA GLU A 195 4.98 23.01 0.58
C GLU A 195 5.13 21.93 1.66
N GLY A 196 6.21 21.15 1.57
CA GLY A 196 6.45 20.00 2.43
C GLY A 196 5.62 18.75 2.08
N GLY A 197 4.71 18.85 1.10
CA GLY A 197 4.03 17.69 0.54
C GLY A 197 4.92 16.92 -0.44
N SER A 198 4.55 15.66 -0.70
CA SER A 198 5.28 14.78 -1.62
C SER A 198 4.32 13.97 -2.49
N PHE A 199 4.79 13.51 -3.64
CA PHE A 199 3.98 12.68 -4.55
C PHE A 199 4.83 11.76 -5.41
N GLY A 200 4.22 10.65 -5.83
CA GLY A 200 4.83 9.71 -6.78
C GLY A 200 5.69 8.64 -6.11
N GLU A 201 5.51 8.36 -4.82
CA GLU A 201 6.34 7.42 -4.05
C GLU A 201 6.31 5.99 -4.62
N LEU A 202 5.18 5.57 -5.21
CA LEU A 202 5.04 4.23 -5.78
C LEU A 202 6.02 3.98 -6.94
N ALA A 203 6.45 5.05 -7.61
CA ALA A 203 7.48 5.00 -8.65
C ALA A 203 8.88 4.66 -8.10
N LEU A 204 9.09 4.55 -6.80
CA LEU A 204 10.36 4.04 -6.26
C LEU A 204 10.35 2.51 -6.11
N ILE A 205 9.17 1.89 -5.96
CA ILE A 205 9.07 0.45 -5.68
C ILE A 205 9.07 -0.36 -6.97
N TYR A 206 8.13 -0.10 -7.89
CA TYR A 206 7.98 -0.82 -9.15
C TYR A 206 7.50 0.09 -10.30
N GLY A 207 7.89 -0.24 -11.54
CA GLY A 207 7.48 0.43 -12.78
C GLY A 207 5.97 0.36 -12.94
N THR A 208 5.26 1.35 -12.41
CA THR A 208 3.81 1.45 -12.56
C THR A 208 3.42 2.72 -13.27
N PRO A 209 2.42 2.66 -14.17
CA PRO A 209 1.82 3.84 -14.74
C PRO A 209 1.33 4.79 -13.65
N ARG A 210 1.57 6.08 -13.85
CA ARG A 210 1.15 7.13 -12.91
C ARG A 210 -0.37 7.13 -12.76
N ALA A 211 -0.84 7.10 -11.52
CA ALA A 211 -2.28 7.04 -11.21
C ALA A 211 -3.00 8.38 -11.39
N ALA A 212 -2.26 9.49 -11.43
CA ALA A 212 -2.78 10.84 -11.50
C ALA A 212 -1.82 11.76 -12.28
N THR A 213 -2.38 12.83 -12.84
CA THR A 213 -1.64 13.94 -13.43
C THR A 213 -1.39 14.98 -12.35
N VAL A 214 -0.17 15.50 -12.23
CA VAL A 214 0.18 16.55 -11.27
C VAL A 214 0.69 17.77 -12.03
N ARG A 215 0.07 18.93 -11.78
CA ARG A 215 0.36 20.19 -12.46
C ARG A 215 0.72 21.28 -11.47
N ALA A 216 1.69 22.11 -11.81
CA ALA A 216 2.06 23.28 -11.04
C ALA A 216 0.92 24.30 -11.01
N LYS A 217 0.44 24.66 -9.81
CA LYS A 217 -0.57 25.71 -9.62
C LYS A 217 0.10 27.09 -9.50
N THR A 218 1.27 27.14 -8.87
CA THR A 218 2.15 28.31 -8.80
C THR A 218 3.51 27.99 -9.41
N ILE A 219 4.48 28.91 -9.35
CA ILE A 219 5.88 28.54 -9.61
C ILE A 219 6.30 27.60 -8.49
N VAL A 220 6.79 26.42 -8.85
CA VAL A 220 7.15 25.37 -7.89
C VAL A 220 8.62 25.01 -7.98
N LYS A 221 9.22 24.79 -6.82
CA LYS A 221 10.55 24.19 -6.69
C LYS A 221 10.38 22.85 -6.00
N LEU A 222 10.93 21.80 -6.61
CA LEU A 222 10.80 20.42 -6.19
C LEU A 222 12.19 19.82 -5.96
N TRP A 223 12.25 18.79 -5.12
CA TRP A 223 13.37 17.87 -5.03
C TRP A 223 12.93 16.49 -5.49
N GLY A 224 13.60 15.95 -6.51
CA GLY A 224 13.33 14.65 -7.08
C GLY A 224 14.38 13.61 -6.70
N ILE A 225 13.98 12.34 -6.60
CA ILE A 225 14.90 11.19 -6.59
C ILE A 225 14.40 10.16 -7.59
N ASP A 226 15.34 9.58 -8.35
CA ASP A 226 15.04 8.51 -9.31
C ASP A 226 15.01 7.14 -8.60
N ARG A 227 14.22 6.22 -9.18
CA ARG A 227 14.09 4.83 -8.74
C ARG A 227 15.45 4.15 -8.64
N ASP A 228 16.30 4.37 -9.64
CA ASP A 228 17.60 3.73 -9.76
C ASP A 228 18.55 4.10 -8.61
N SER A 229 18.71 5.39 -8.33
CA SER A 229 19.53 5.85 -7.21
C SER A 229 18.95 5.38 -5.88
N TYR A 230 17.63 5.49 -5.69
CA TYR A 230 16.97 5.03 -4.47
C TYR A 230 17.27 3.54 -4.19
N ARG A 231 17.06 2.67 -5.18
CA ARG A 231 17.28 1.22 -5.03
C ARG A 231 18.76 0.89 -4.84
N ARG A 232 19.66 1.50 -5.61
CA ARG A 232 21.11 1.26 -5.48
C ARG A 232 21.67 1.72 -4.14
N ILE A 233 21.21 2.87 -3.62
CA ILE A 233 21.60 3.37 -2.29
C ILE A 233 21.18 2.39 -1.20
N LEU A 234 19.91 1.98 -1.17
CA LEU A 234 19.39 1.05 -0.16
C LEU A 234 20.04 -0.33 -0.24
N MET A 235 20.22 -0.84 -1.47
CA MET A 235 20.88 -2.13 -1.66
C MET A 235 22.35 -2.07 -1.24
N GLY A 236 23.07 -1.02 -1.62
CA GLY A 236 24.46 -0.81 -1.21
C GLY A 236 24.61 -0.68 0.31
N SER A 237 23.72 0.07 0.97
CA SER A 237 23.69 0.17 2.43
C SER A 237 23.45 -1.19 3.09
N THR A 238 22.43 -1.91 2.64
CA THR A 238 22.07 -3.23 3.19
C THR A 238 23.20 -4.25 3.02
N LEU A 239 23.85 -4.27 1.86
CA LEU A 239 25.01 -5.15 1.60
C LEU A 239 26.19 -4.81 2.52
N ARG A 240 26.48 -3.52 2.73
CA ARG A 240 27.54 -3.09 3.67
C ARG A 240 27.22 -3.52 5.10
N LYS A 241 25.99 -3.32 5.57
CA LYS A 241 25.55 -3.74 6.91
C LYS A 241 25.64 -5.25 7.09
N ARG A 242 25.11 -6.04 6.15
CA ARG A 242 25.16 -7.51 6.20
C ARG A 242 26.59 -8.03 6.23
N LYS A 243 27.47 -7.49 5.40
CA LYS A 243 28.89 -7.87 5.38
C LYS A 243 29.58 -7.51 6.70
N MET A 244 29.31 -6.31 7.22
CA MET A 244 29.84 -5.86 8.50
C MET A 244 29.38 -6.76 9.65
N TYR A 245 28.09 -7.10 9.73
CA TYR A 245 27.54 -7.98 10.75
C TYR A 245 28.11 -9.41 10.67
N GLU A 246 28.24 -9.97 9.47
CA GLU A 246 28.86 -11.28 9.28
C GLU A 246 30.31 -11.31 9.76
N GLU A 247 31.10 -10.27 9.42
CA GLU A 247 32.49 -10.15 9.84
C GLU A 247 32.65 -10.00 11.37
N PHE A 248 31.70 -9.33 12.03
CA PHE A 248 31.66 -9.22 13.49
C PHE A 248 31.25 -10.54 14.15
N LEU A 249 30.16 -11.16 13.72
CA LEU A 249 29.67 -12.43 14.28
C LEU A 249 30.71 -13.54 14.15
N ARG A 250 31.50 -13.53 13.06
CA ARG A 250 32.62 -14.48 12.88
C ARG A 250 33.70 -14.36 13.96
N LYS A 251 33.91 -13.19 14.56
CA LYS A 251 34.92 -12.96 15.61
C LYS A 251 34.42 -13.32 17.01
N VAL A 252 33.12 -13.57 17.17
CA VAL A 252 32.51 -13.88 18.47
C VAL A 252 32.71 -15.37 18.77
N SER A 253 33.51 -15.68 19.79
CA SER A 253 33.89 -17.07 20.13
C SER A 253 32.71 -17.97 20.49
N ILE A 254 31.67 -17.44 21.14
CA ILE A 254 30.46 -18.21 21.47
C ILE A 254 29.65 -18.61 20.22
N LEU A 255 29.86 -17.91 19.09
CA LEU A 255 29.18 -18.16 17.81
C LEU A 255 30.10 -18.82 16.77
N GLU A 256 31.31 -19.25 17.16
CA GLU A 256 32.30 -19.81 16.23
C GLU A 256 31.83 -21.10 15.56
N SER A 257 30.99 -21.88 16.24
CA SER A 257 30.42 -23.12 15.73
C SER A 257 29.31 -22.93 14.69
N LEU A 258 28.80 -21.70 14.51
CA LEU A 258 27.74 -21.42 13.54
C LEU A 258 28.30 -21.44 12.13
N ASP A 259 27.59 -22.11 11.23
CA ASP A 259 27.92 -22.10 9.81
C ASP A 259 27.61 -20.73 9.16
N LYS A 260 27.93 -20.59 7.87
CA LYS A 260 27.70 -19.33 7.16
C LYS A 260 26.21 -18.93 7.17
N TRP A 261 25.30 -19.85 6.89
CA TRP A 261 23.88 -19.56 6.76
C TRP A 261 23.22 -19.27 8.12
N GLU A 262 23.62 -19.99 9.16
CA GLU A 262 23.21 -19.73 10.54
C GLU A 262 23.66 -18.35 11.00
N ARG A 263 24.92 -17.96 10.71
CA ARG A 263 25.40 -16.60 11.02
C ARG A 263 24.66 -15.52 10.25
N LEU A 264 24.32 -15.73 8.98
CA LEU A 264 23.48 -14.78 8.23
C LEU A 264 22.08 -14.66 8.85
N THR A 265 21.53 -15.76 9.34
CA THR A 265 20.22 -15.76 10.02
C THR A 265 20.27 -14.91 11.30
N VAL A 266 21.36 -15.03 12.07
CA VAL A 266 21.59 -14.16 13.23
C VAL A 266 21.79 -12.70 12.80
N ALA A 267 22.58 -12.45 11.76
CA ALA A 267 22.84 -11.10 11.26
C ALA A 267 21.56 -10.38 10.81
N ASP A 268 20.63 -11.09 10.15
CA ASP A 268 19.34 -10.53 9.72
C ASP A 268 18.36 -10.29 10.90
N ALA A 269 18.62 -10.88 12.07
CA ALA A 269 17.83 -10.71 13.29
C ALA A 269 18.40 -9.66 14.26
N LEU A 270 19.56 -9.06 13.94
CA LEU A 270 20.15 -8.00 14.77
C LEU A 270 19.34 -6.70 14.66
N GLU A 271 19.04 -6.10 15.80
CA GLU A 271 18.35 -4.81 15.88
C GLU A 271 19.35 -3.67 16.16
N PRO A 272 19.38 -2.60 15.35
CA PRO A 272 20.22 -1.45 15.62
C PRO A 272 19.66 -0.62 16.79
N VAL A 273 20.50 -0.32 17.78
CA VAL A 273 20.16 0.55 18.91
C VAL A 273 21.23 1.63 19.04
N GLN A 274 20.80 2.87 19.26
CA GLN A 274 21.65 4.04 19.47
C GLN A 274 21.55 4.51 20.93
N PHE A 275 22.66 4.98 21.49
CA PHE A 275 22.74 5.49 22.85
C PHE A 275 23.38 6.88 22.85
N GLU A 276 22.86 7.78 23.68
CA GLU A 276 23.46 9.10 23.90
C GLU A 276 24.66 9.04 24.84
N ASP A 277 25.48 10.10 24.85
CA ASP A 277 26.62 10.20 25.76
C ASP A 277 26.17 10.12 27.22
N GLY A 278 26.84 9.27 28.00
CA GLY A 278 26.50 9.00 29.40
C GLY A 278 25.29 8.10 29.64
N GLN A 279 24.58 7.64 28.59
CA GLN A 279 23.48 6.69 28.74
C GLN A 279 24.02 5.30 29.14
N LYS A 280 23.42 4.70 30.17
CA LYS A 280 23.80 3.37 30.63
C LYS A 280 23.17 2.32 29.68
N ILE A 281 24.02 1.46 29.11
CA ILE A 281 23.59 0.37 28.22
C ILE A 281 23.15 -0.85 29.03
N VAL A 282 23.97 -1.26 30.01
CA VAL A 282 23.66 -2.34 30.96
C VAL A 282 23.98 -1.88 32.38
N VAL A 283 23.15 -2.25 33.35
CA VAL A 283 23.32 -1.89 34.76
C VAL A 283 23.72 -3.10 35.58
N GLN A 284 24.79 -2.97 36.35
CA GLN A 284 25.27 -4.05 37.21
C GLN A 284 24.20 -4.44 38.24
N GLY A 285 23.88 -5.74 38.29
CA GLY A 285 22.88 -6.31 39.20
C GLY A 285 21.51 -6.56 38.57
N GLU A 286 21.28 -6.07 37.35
CA GLU A 286 20.08 -6.40 36.57
C GLU A 286 20.27 -7.72 35.81
N PRO A 287 19.18 -8.49 35.58
CA PRO A 287 19.25 -9.69 34.76
C PRO A 287 19.64 -9.33 33.32
N GLY A 288 20.59 -10.07 32.74
CA GLY A 288 21.03 -9.88 31.35
C GLY A 288 20.34 -10.86 30.40
N ASP A 289 19.44 -10.36 29.57
CA ASP A 289 18.71 -11.07 28.53
C ASP A 289 19.10 -10.62 27.10
N GLU A 290 19.88 -9.55 26.98
CA GLU A 290 20.33 -8.98 25.71
C GLU A 290 21.83 -9.15 25.46
N PHE A 291 22.20 -9.30 24.19
CA PHE A 291 23.59 -9.36 23.72
C PHE A 291 23.86 -8.22 22.75
N PHE A 292 24.86 -7.40 23.05
CA PHE A 292 25.21 -6.21 22.26
C PHE A 292 26.51 -6.39 21.48
N ILE A 293 26.54 -5.84 20.26
CA ILE A 293 27.73 -5.71 19.43
C ILE A 293 27.92 -4.22 19.14
N ILE A 294 29.11 -3.69 19.45
CA ILE A 294 29.43 -2.27 19.21
C ILE A 294 29.80 -2.08 17.73
N LEU A 295 29.07 -1.22 17.02
CA LEU A 295 29.30 -0.91 15.61
C LEU A 295 30.15 0.35 15.41
N GLU A 296 29.71 1.47 16.00
CA GLU A 296 30.37 2.76 15.91
C GLU A 296 30.47 3.40 17.30
N VAL A 297 31.60 4.05 17.59
CA VAL A 297 31.78 4.87 18.79
C VAL A 297 32.13 6.28 18.32
N HIS A 298 31.18 7.20 18.41
CA HIS A 298 31.45 8.62 18.15
C HIS A 298 32.02 9.26 19.43
N PHE A 299 33.34 9.39 19.49
CA PHE A 299 33.98 10.19 20.54
C PHE A 299 33.83 11.68 20.21
N ILE A 300 32.94 12.39 20.91
CA ILE A 300 32.99 13.85 20.96
C ILE A 300 34.19 14.22 21.84
N THR A 301 35.37 14.35 21.24
CA THR A 301 36.52 14.93 21.93
C THR A 301 36.36 16.44 22.02
N ASN A 302 35.72 16.91 23.10
CA ASN A 302 35.81 18.32 23.49
C ASN A 302 37.24 18.61 24.01
N TRP A 303 38.19 18.81 23.10
CA TRP A 303 39.44 19.47 23.42
C TRP A 303 39.19 20.97 23.55
N VAL A 304 38.72 21.40 24.73
CA VAL A 304 38.91 22.80 25.14
C VAL A 304 40.37 22.92 25.53
N SER A 305 41.19 23.36 24.58
CA SER A 305 42.57 23.78 24.82
C SER A 305 42.55 24.97 25.79
N HIS A 306 42.67 24.70 27.10
CA HIS A 306 43.08 25.73 28.04
C HIS A 306 44.57 25.94 27.84
N ALA A 307 44.90 26.95 27.04
CA ALA A 307 46.21 27.59 27.07
C ALA A 307 46.33 28.31 28.43
N PHE A 308 47.27 27.86 29.25
CA PHE A 308 47.92 28.67 30.28
C PHE A 308 49.31 29.04 29.78
#